data_AF-A0A9X5XD00-F1
#
_entry.id   AF-A0A9X5XD00-F1
#
_cell.length_a   1.000
_cell.length_b   1.000
_cell.length_c   1.000
_cell.angle_alpha   90.00
_cell.angle_beta   90.00
_cell.angle_gamma   90.00
#
_symmetry.space_group_name_H-M   'P 1'
#
loop_
_entity.id
_entity.type
_entity.pdbx_description
1 polymer ?
#
loop_
_entity_poly.entity_id
_entity_poly.type
_entity_poly.pdbx_seq_one_letter_code
_entity_poly.pdbx_strand_id
1 'polypeptide(L)'
;MGSDGRNNAADCRLGGGCGSASSTAGRNADVEMVVHVSADRSNATVMSAPRDTMTHVPACKDPDSGQSTPGYYGQINSALQYGPACQVTTVHQLTGVPIDHFVMLDFSGVVKMSDAVGGVSVCVSDNVYDTYSHLKLAKGPHTLKGE
;
A
#
# COMPACT_ATOMS: atom_id res chain seq x y z
N MET A 1 3.48 3.51 -1.39
CA MET A 1 2.13 2.94 -1.40
C MET A 1 2.21 1.42 -1.54
N GLY A 2 1.60 0.67 -0.64
CA GLY A 2 1.42 -0.78 -0.75
C GLY A 2 0.06 -1.10 -1.33
N SER A 3 0.03 -1.78 -2.48
CA SER A 3 -1.17 -2.14 -3.22
C SER A 3 -1.64 -3.55 -2.83
N ASP A 4 -2.95 -3.72 -2.63
CA ASP A 4 -3.59 -5.03 -2.39
C ASP A 4 -3.95 -5.79 -3.69
N GLY A 5 -3.59 -5.21 -4.85
CA GLY A 5 -3.82 -5.83 -6.16
C GLY A 5 -3.18 -7.21 -6.29
N ARG A 6 -3.94 -8.18 -6.80
CA ARG A 6 -3.50 -9.56 -7.09
C ARG A 6 -3.63 -9.84 -8.58
N ASN A 7 -2.86 -9.11 -9.38
CA ASN A 7 -3.00 -9.06 -10.84
C ASN A 7 -1.91 -9.83 -11.58
N ASN A 8 -0.97 -10.44 -10.87
CA ASN A 8 0.08 -11.27 -11.45
C ASN A 8 0.22 -12.60 -10.71
N ALA A 9 0.89 -13.56 -11.37
CA ALA A 9 1.04 -14.91 -10.84
C ALA A 9 1.85 -14.98 -9.54
N ALA A 10 2.73 -14.02 -9.26
CA ALA A 10 3.48 -13.99 -8.01
C ALA A 10 2.57 -13.60 -6.84
N ASP A 11 1.80 -12.52 -6.97
CA ASP A 11 0.85 -12.09 -5.93
C ASP A 11 -0.25 -13.12 -5.71
N CYS A 12 -0.75 -13.76 -6.77
CA CYS A 12 -1.77 -14.80 -6.64
C CYS A 12 -1.28 -16.05 -5.89
N ARG A 13 0.02 -16.35 -5.92
CA ARG A 13 0.59 -17.47 -5.14
C ARG A 13 0.66 -17.18 -3.64
N LEU A 14 0.69 -15.89 -3.25
CA LEU A 14 0.70 -15.45 -1.85
C LEU A 14 -0.70 -15.53 -1.20
N GLY A 15 -1.73 -15.98 -1.94
CA GLY A 15 -3.06 -16.27 -1.43
C GLY A 15 -4.11 -15.16 -1.62
N GLY A 16 -5.30 -15.40 -1.08
CA GLY A 16 -6.47 -14.52 -1.21
C GLY A 16 -7.28 -14.73 -2.50
N GLY A 17 -8.16 -13.77 -2.81
CA GLY A 17 -8.98 -13.78 -4.01
C GLY A 17 -8.19 -13.35 -5.24
N CYS A 18 -7.48 -14.27 -5.88
CA CYS A 18 -6.87 -14.01 -7.18
C CYS A 18 -7.99 -13.73 -8.19
N GLY A 19 -8.09 -12.48 -8.67
CA GLY A 19 -8.99 -12.16 -9.76
C GLY A 19 -8.58 -12.91 -11.03
N SER A 20 -9.50 -13.12 -11.97
CA SER A 20 -9.10 -13.48 -13.32
C SER A 20 -8.12 -12.41 -13.81
N ALA A 21 -7.00 -12.80 -14.43
CA ALA A 21 -5.99 -11.87 -14.96
C ALA A 21 -6.53 -10.83 -15.97
N SER A 22 -7.81 -10.93 -16.34
CA SER A 22 -8.56 -9.97 -17.17
C SER A 22 -9.44 -9.01 -16.39
N SER A 23 -9.50 -9.09 -15.06
CA SER A 23 -10.22 -8.11 -14.25
C SER A 23 -9.27 -6.97 -13.94
N THR A 24 -9.60 -5.79 -14.44
CA THR A 24 -9.26 -4.49 -13.86
C THR A 24 -9.88 -4.36 -12.45
N ALA A 25 -9.86 -5.44 -11.65
CA ALA A 25 -10.37 -5.48 -10.31
C ALA A 25 -9.59 -4.47 -9.49
N GLY A 26 -10.33 -3.54 -8.88
CA GLY A 26 -9.80 -2.39 -8.18
C GLY A 26 -8.70 -2.80 -7.21
N ARG A 27 -7.60 -2.06 -7.27
CA ARG A 27 -6.51 -2.12 -6.29
C ARG A 27 -6.72 -0.97 -5.31
N ASN A 28 -6.57 -1.23 -4.03
CA ASN A 28 -6.53 -0.23 -2.97
C ASN A 28 -5.11 -0.07 -2.44
N ALA A 29 -4.82 1.09 -1.87
CA ALA A 29 -3.57 1.34 -1.15
C ALA A 29 -3.72 0.97 0.34
N ASP A 30 -3.35 -0.24 0.73
CA ASP A 30 -3.43 -0.68 2.13
C ASP A 30 -2.32 -0.09 3.02
N VAL A 31 -1.21 0.34 2.41
CA VAL A 31 -0.11 1.01 3.11
C VAL A 31 0.18 2.34 2.44
N GLU A 32 0.00 3.42 3.17
CA GLU A 32 0.22 4.77 2.67
C GLU A 32 1.18 5.51 3.58
N MET A 33 2.32 5.92 3.02
CA MET A 33 3.37 6.63 3.74
C MET A 33 3.88 7.78 2.89
N VAL A 34 3.95 8.96 3.50
CA VAL A 34 4.64 10.14 2.97
C VAL A 34 5.99 10.22 3.66
N VAL A 35 7.06 10.18 2.87
CA VAL A 35 8.43 10.25 3.37
C VAL A 35 9.03 11.59 2.95
N HIS A 36 9.45 12.38 3.92
CA HIS A 36 10.21 13.60 3.71
C HIS A 36 11.66 13.38 4.11
N VAL A 37 12.59 13.64 3.19
CA VAL A 37 14.03 13.65 3.45
C VAL A 37 14.52 15.08 3.32
N SER A 38 15.20 15.58 4.35
CA SER A 38 15.74 16.94 4.33
C SER A 38 16.75 17.12 3.19
N ALA A 39 16.88 18.32 2.63
CA ALA A 39 17.74 18.58 1.49
C ALA A 39 19.23 18.26 1.77
N ASP A 40 19.67 18.46 3.01
CA ASP A 40 20.99 18.12 3.52
C ASP A 40 21.15 16.63 3.90
N ARG A 41 20.07 15.84 3.78
CA ARG A 41 19.98 14.41 4.14
C ARG A 41 20.29 14.10 5.60
N SER A 42 20.23 15.09 6.49
CA SER A 42 20.48 14.89 7.91
C SER A 42 19.32 14.18 8.62
N ASN A 43 18.10 14.28 8.08
CA ASN A 43 16.90 13.74 8.70
C ASN A 43 15.92 13.15 7.67
N ALA A 44 15.17 12.14 8.11
CA ALA A 44 14.02 11.62 7.38
C ALA A 44 12.82 11.52 8.33
N THR A 45 11.66 12.01 7.88
CA THR A 45 10.39 11.90 8.59
C THR A 45 9.43 11.07 7.76
N VAL A 46 8.73 10.14 8.41
CA VAL A 46 7.72 9.31 7.77
C VAL A 46 6.38 9.57 8.45
N MET A 47 5.37 9.90 7.66
CA MET A 47 3.99 10.03 8.11
C MET A 47 3.16 8.94 7.44
N SER A 48 2.54 8.07 8.25
CA SER A 48 1.57 7.10 7.75
C SER A 48 0.21 7.76 7.60
N ALA A 49 -0.42 7.58 6.44
CA ALA A 49 -1.83 7.87 6.24
C ALA A 49 -2.62 6.58 6.46
N PRO A 50 -3.54 6.51 7.44
CA PRO A 50 -4.36 5.32 7.64
C PRO A 50 -5.23 5.05 6.40
N ARG A 51 -5.23 3.82 5.88
CA ARG A 51 -5.93 3.43 4.64
C ARG A 51 -7.43 3.80 4.63
N ASP A 52 -8.05 3.79 5.81
CA ASP A 52 -9.48 4.03 6.00
C ASP A 52 -9.80 5.53 6.23
N THR A 53 -8.81 6.42 6.13
CA THR A 53 -9.00 7.87 6.30
C THR A 53 -10.03 8.38 5.29
N MET A 54 -11.10 8.98 5.81
CA MET A 54 -12.15 9.54 4.95
C MET A 54 -11.71 10.91 4.43
N THR A 55 -11.75 11.07 3.11
CA THR A 55 -11.35 12.30 2.42
C THR A 55 -12.13 12.49 1.13
N HIS A 56 -11.99 13.66 0.50
CA HIS A 56 -12.44 13.89 -0.85
C HIS A 56 -11.42 13.36 -1.85
N VAL A 57 -11.80 12.35 -2.61
CA VAL A 57 -11.08 11.88 -3.80
C VAL A 57 -11.47 12.81 -4.97
N PRO A 58 -10.52 13.45 -5.65
CA PRO A 58 -10.82 14.35 -6.74
C PRO A 58 -11.30 13.61 -7.99
N ALA A 59 -11.90 14.35 -8.91
CA ALA A 59 -12.10 13.86 -10.26
C ALA A 59 -10.74 13.52 -10.89
N CYS A 60 -10.59 12.30 -11.39
CA CYS A 60 -9.33 11.83 -11.95
C CYS A 60 -9.58 10.77 -13.02
N LYS A 61 -8.62 10.62 -13.93
CA LYS A 61 -8.63 9.62 -14.99
C LYS A 61 -7.23 9.04 -15.14
N ASP A 62 -7.12 7.73 -15.06
CA ASP A 62 -5.89 7.01 -15.35
C ASP A 62 -5.71 6.92 -16.88
N PRO A 63 -4.63 7.48 -17.45
CA PRO A 63 -4.38 7.40 -18.89
C PRO A 63 -4.11 5.97 -19.36
N ASP A 64 -3.57 5.10 -18.49
CA ASP A 64 -3.12 3.77 -18.85
C ASP A 64 -4.27 2.76 -18.85
N SER A 65 -5.04 2.68 -17.75
CA SER A 65 -6.18 1.76 -17.64
C SER A 65 -7.50 2.35 -18.16
N GLY A 66 -7.56 3.67 -18.38
CA GLY A 66 -8.79 4.38 -18.74
C GLY A 66 -9.80 4.52 -17.59
N GLN A 67 -9.52 3.98 -16.40
CA GLN A 67 -10.38 4.11 -15.22
C GLN A 67 -10.53 5.57 -14.82
N SER A 68 -11.72 5.97 -14.40
CA SER A 68 -11.98 7.36 -14.00
C SER A 68 -13.08 7.46 -12.97
N THR A 69 -13.07 8.56 -12.23
CA THR A 69 -14.10 8.93 -11.28
C THR A 69 -14.42 10.42 -11.41
N PRO A 70 -15.68 10.84 -11.24
CA PRO A 70 -16.04 12.25 -11.13
C PRO A 70 -15.60 12.88 -9.79
N GLY A 71 -14.98 12.09 -8.90
CA GLY A 71 -14.66 12.48 -7.53
C GLY A 71 -15.79 12.15 -6.57
N TYR A 72 -15.44 11.86 -5.32
CA TYR A 72 -16.37 11.41 -4.28
C TYR A 72 -15.76 11.60 -2.88
N TYR A 73 -16.58 11.44 -1.84
CA TYR A 73 -16.11 11.34 -0.47
C TYR A 73 -16.00 9.86 -0.08
N GLY A 74 -14.83 9.41 0.36
CA GLY A 74 -14.56 8.00 0.61
C GLY A 74 -13.24 7.76 1.32
N GLN A 75 -12.91 6.48 1.52
CA GLN A 75 -11.63 6.07 2.09
C GLN A 75 -10.49 6.40 1.11
N ILE A 76 -9.40 6.94 1.63
CA ILE A 76 -8.25 7.40 0.86
C ILE A 76 -7.62 6.27 0.03
N ASN A 77 -7.60 5.03 0.54
CA ASN A 77 -7.03 3.89 -0.16
C ASN A 77 -7.71 3.56 -1.50
N SER A 78 -8.98 3.93 -1.65
CA SER A 78 -9.79 3.61 -2.83
C SER A 78 -9.42 4.44 -4.05
N ALA A 79 -8.73 5.57 -3.88
CA ALA A 79 -8.30 6.40 -5.00
C ALA A 79 -7.34 5.66 -5.95
N LEU A 80 -6.62 4.64 -5.46
CA LEU A 80 -5.72 3.81 -6.25
C LEU A 80 -6.44 2.99 -7.34
N GLN A 81 -7.75 2.75 -7.19
CA GLN A 81 -8.55 2.10 -8.23
C GLN A 81 -8.60 2.91 -9.53
N TYR A 82 -8.38 4.22 -9.43
CA TYR A 82 -8.31 5.17 -10.53
C TYR A 82 -6.86 5.58 -10.87
N GLY A 83 -5.90 4.76 -10.46
CA GLY A 83 -4.50 4.86 -10.85
C GLY A 83 -3.61 5.59 -9.83
N PRO A 84 -2.28 5.45 -9.98
CA PRO A 84 -1.29 6.02 -9.07
C PRO A 84 -1.40 7.54 -8.92
N ALA A 85 -1.64 8.24 -10.04
CA ALA A 85 -1.76 9.69 -10.05
C ALA A 85 -2.96 10.17 -9.22
N CYS A 86 -4.07 9.43 -9.24
CA CYS A 86 -5.25 9.75 -8.43
C CYS A 86 -4.96 9.57 -6.93
N GLN A 87 -4.26 8.50 -6.54
CA GLN A 87 -3.82 8.30 -5.16
C GLN A 87 -2.91 9.44 -4.67
N VAL A 88 -1.90 9.80 -5.46
CA VAL A 88 -0.97 10.89 -5.13
C VAL A 88 -1.70 12.22 -4.98
N THR A 89 -2.62 12.52 -5.90
CA THR A 89 -3.39 13.76 -5.86
C THR A 89 -4.30 13.81 -4.63
N THR A 90 -4.94 12.70 -4.27
CA THR A 90 -5.78 12.59 -3.06
C THR A 90 -4.96 12.85 -1.79
N VAL A 91 -3.78 12.23 -1.66
CA VAL A 91 -2.88 12.45 -0.52
C VAL A 91 -2.40 13.90 -0.47
N HIS A 92 -2.03 14.48 -1.62
CA HIS A 92 -1.64 15.87 -1.71
C HIS A 92 -2.77 16.82 -1.28
N GLN A 93 -4.01 16.58 -1.73
CA GLN A 93 -5.16 17.40 -1.36
C GLN A 93 -5.51 17.31 0.12
N LEU A 94 -5.40 16.12 0.72
CA LEU A 94 -5.65 15.92 2.14
C LEU A 94 -4.60 16.62 3.02
N THR A 95 -3.33 16.59 2.61
CA THR A 95 -2.20 16.98 3.46
C THR A 95 -1.59 18.34 3.12
N GLY A 96 -1.81 18.85 1.90
CA GLY A 96 -1.11 20.00 1.33
C GLY A 96 0.36 19.74 0.98
N VAL A 97 0.88 18.53 1.19
CA VAL A 97 2.30 18.22 1.00
C VAL A 97 2.56 17.83 -0.46
N PRO A 98 3.44 18.54 -1.19
CA PRO A 98 3.80 18.16 -2.56
C PRO A 98 4.57 16.83 -2.56
N ILE A 99 4.31 15.99 -3.55
CA ILE A 99 4.90 14.66 -3.69
C ILE A 99 5.81 14.65 -4.92
N ASP A 100 7.13 14.67 -4.69
CA ASP A 100 8.13 14.72 -5.77
C ASP A 100 8.38 13.35 -6.41
N HIS A 101 8.28 12.28 -5.62
CA HIS A 101 8.55 10.91 -6.04
C HIS A 101 7.50 9.97 -5.52
N PHE A 102 7.24 8.91 -6.27
CA PHE A 102 6.22 7.92 -5.94
C PHE A 102 6.76 6.50 -6.10
N VAL A 103 6.51 5.68 -5.10
CA VAL A 103 6.83 4.24 -5.11
C VAL A 103 5.56 3.47 -4.80
N MET A 104 5.25 2.50 -5.66
CA MET A 104 4.20 1.51 -5.44
C MET A 104 4.81 0.11 -5.37
N LEU A 105 4.36 -0.67 -4.40
CA LEU A 105 4.75 -2.07 -4.21
C LEU A 105 3.48 -2.91 -4.11
N ASP A 106 3.49 -4.07 -4.75
CA ASP A 106 2.50 -5.13 -4.53
C ASP A 106 3.00 -6.12 -3.45
N PHE A 107 2.23 -7.19 -3.19
CA PHE A 107 2.59 -8.19 -2.19
C PHE A 107 3.95 -8.83 -2.49
N SER A 108 4.20 -9.24 -3.73
CA SER A 108 5.46 -9.84 -4.16
C SER A 108 6.64 -8.87 -4.02
N GLY A 109 6.40 -7.57 -4.21
CA GLY A 109 7.36 -6.50 -3.98
C GLY A 109 7.79 -6.43 -2.51
N VAL A 110 6.82 -6.49 -1.59
CA VAL A 110 7.11 -6.47 -0.14
C VAL A 110 7.89 -7.72 0.28
N VAL A 111 7.51 -8.91 -0.20
CA VAL A 111 8.22 -10.17 0.04
C VAL A 111 9.69 -10.05 -0.37
N LYS A 112 9.94 -9.65 -1.62
CA LYS A 112 11.32 -9.50 -2.15
C LYS A 112 12.15 -8.49 -1.36
N MET A 113 11.54 -7.38 -0.93
CA MET A 113 12.24 -6.38 -0.12
C MET A 113 12.61 -6.92 1.26
N SER A 114 11.69 -7.60 1.95
CA SER A 114 11.96 -8.21 3.26
C SER A 114 13.08 -9.24 3.17
N ASP A 115 13.03 -10.12 2.16
CA ASP A 115 14.04 -11.15 1.95
C ASP A 115 15.42 -10.55 1.63
N ALA A 116 15.46 -9.49 0.80
CA ALA A 116 16.69 -8.80 0.43
C ALA A 116 17.38 -8.13 1.63
N VAL A 117 16.63 -7.66 2.63
CA VAL A 117 17.20 -7.08 3.86
C VAL A 117 17.46 -8.12 4.96
N GLY A 118 17.22 -9.41 4.69
CA GLY A 118 17.45 -10.50 5.64
C GLY A 118 16.31 -10.75 6.63
N GLY A 119 15.14 -10.17 6.37
CA GLY A 119 13.97 -10.18 7.25
C GLY A 119 13.91 -9.00 8.21
N VAL A 120 12.71 -8.75 8.77
CA VAL A 120 12.44 -7.66 9.69
C VAL A 120 12.25 -8.21 11.10
N SER A 121 13.03 -7.71 12.06
CA SER A 121 12.84 -8.08 13.46
C SER A 121 11.64 -7.34 14.06
N VAL A 122 10.70 -8.09 14.60
CA VAL A 122 9.51 -7.56 15.30
C VAL A 122 9.43 -8.17 16.69
N CYS A 123 8.93 -7.40 17.65
CA CYS A 123 8.60 -7.91 18.98
C CYS A 123 7.10 -7.75 19.18
N VAL A 124 6.37 -8.85 19.22
CA VAL A 124 4.92 -8.83 19.45
C VAL A 124 4.64 -8.92 20.95
N SER A 125 3.79 -8.02 21.46
CA SER A 125 3.47 -7.93 22.89
C SER A 125 2.65 -9.10 23.40
N ASP A 126 1.88 -9.72 22.50
CA ASP A 126 0.91 -10.78 22.75
C ASP A 126 0.92 -11.79 21.59
N ASN A 127 0.28 -12.94 21.79
CA ASN A 127 0.11 -13.92 20.73
C ASN A 127 -0.79 -13.32 19.63
N VAL A 128 -0.32 -13.37 18.39
CA VAL A 128 -1.06 -12.93 17.20
C VAL A 128 -1.55 -14.16 16.46
N TYR A 129 -2.85 -14.23 16.20
CA TYR A 129 -3.43 -15.23 15.32
C TYR A 129 -4.44 -14.58 14.39
N ASP A 130 -4.14 -14.60 13.09
CA ASP A 130 -5.03 -14.11 12.05
C ASP A 130 -5.37 -15.25 11.09
N THR A 131 -6.64 -15.64 11.07
CA THR A 131 -7.13 -16.74 10.24
C THR A 131 -7.17 -16.42 8.76
N TYR A 132 -7.25 -15.14 8.39
CA TYR A 132 -7.35 -14.69 7.00
C TYR A 132 -5.97 -14.62 6.33
N SER A 133 -4.95 -14.16 7.06
CA SER A 133 -3.56 -14.15 6.59
C SER A 133 -2.79 -15.42 6.97
N HIS A 134 -3.38 -16.30 7.77
CA HIS A 134 -2.73 -17.48 8.37
C HIS A 134 -1.56 -17.17 9.31
N LEU A 135 -1.37 -15.89 9.67
CA LEU A 135 -0.29 -15.45 10.55
C LEU A 135 -0.46 -16.01 11.97
N LYS A 136 0.60 -16.62 12.49
CA LYS A 136 0.69 -17.15 13.85
C LYS A 136 2.02 -16.73 14.47
N LEU A 137 1.98 -15.80 15.43
CA LEU A 137 3.15 -15.35 16.18
C LEU A 137 2.90 -15.54 17.68
N ALA A 138 3.83 -16.19 18.38
CA ALA A 138 3.81 -16.21 19.83
C ALA A 138 4.31 -14.85 20.38
N LYS A 139 3.96 -14.49 21.61
CA LYS A 139 4.56 -13.33 22.29
C LYS A 139 6.09 -13.38 22.24
N GLY A 140 6.73 -12.26 21.92
CA GLY A 140 8.19 -12.12 21.92
C GLY A 140 8.79 -11.76 20.55
N PRO A 141 10.12 -11.91 20.40
CA PRO A 141 10.83 -11.53 19.20
C PRO A 141 10.65 -12.56 18.07
N HIS A 142 10.43 -12.07 16.86
CA HIS A 142 10.38 -12.83 15.62
C HIS A 142 11.20 -12.12 14.54
N THR A 143 11.67 -12.88 13.56
CA THR A 143 12.18 -12.31 12.31
C THR A 143 11.18 -12.67 11.22
N LEU A 144 10.48 -11.67 10.69
CA LEU A 144 9.52 -11.84 9.62
C LEU A 144 10.22 -11.77 8.26
N LYS A 145 9.93 -12.74 7.40
CA LYS A 145 10.39 -12.81 6.01
C LYS A 145 9.19 -12.98 5.10
N GLY A 146 9.38 -12.84 3.79
CA GLY A 146 8.28 -13.06 2.86
C GLY A 146 7.93 -14.54 2.78
N GLU A 147 6.65 -14.86 3.01
CA GLU A 147 6.03 -16.17 2.77
C GLU A 147 4.78 -15.99 1.90
#